data_AF-A0A916UAE4-F1
#
_entry.id   AF-A0A916UAE4-F1
#
_cell.length_a   1.000
_cell.length_b   1.000
_cell.length_c   1.000
_cell.angle_alpha   90.00
_cell.angle_beta   90.00
_cell.angle_gamma   90.00
#
_symmetry.space_group_name_H-M   'P 1'
#
loop_
_entity.id
_entity.type
_entity.pdbx_description
1 polymer ?
#
loop_
_entity_poly.entity_id
_entity_poly.type
_entity_poly.pdbx_seq_one_letter_code
_entity_poly.pdbx_strand_id
1 'polypeptide(L)'
;MTIKYNFGQIEALRADLASSTAAMNSNLADLKSFLAPLVSDWTGGAAEAYQVQQRRWDEAAQGLNQVLESIGRAVGTGNEQMADAERAAMNQWAG
;
A
#
# COMPACT_ATOMS: atom_id res chain seq x y z
N MET A 1 15.46 4.02 -24.04
CA MET A 1 14.08 3.50 -24.26
C MET A 1 13.68 2.62 -23.07
N THR A 2 13.53 3.22 -21.88
CA THR A 2 13.51 2.44 -20.62
C THR A 2 12.49 2.94 -19.60
N ILE A 3 12.04 4.19 -19.72
CA ILE A 3 11.17 4.83 -18.72
C ILE A 3 9.70 4.39 -18.89
N LYS A 4 9.16 4.27 -20.11
CA LYS A 4 7.76 3.81 -20.35
C LYS A 4 7.49 2.37 -19.88
N TYR A 5 8.43 1.45 -20.07
CA TYR A 5 8.30 0.05 -19.64
C TYR A 5 8.25 -0.08 -18.10
N ASN A 6 9.14 0.65 -17.41
CA ASN A 6 9.14 0.71 -15.95
C ASN A 6 7.80 1.22 -15.40
N PHE A 7 7.21 2.21 -16.06
CA PHE A 7 6.01 2.87 -15.57
C PHE A 7 4.77 1.96 -15.55
N GLY A 8 4.54 1.21 -16.63
CA GLY A 8 3.44 0.23 -16.68
C GLY A 8 3.58 -0.88 -15.64
N GLN A 9 4.80 -1.32 -15.35
CA GLN A 9 5.07 -2.31 -14.31
C GLN A 9 4.83 -1.75 -12.90
N ILE A 10 5.17 -0.48 -12.65
CA ILE A 10 4.93 0.14 -11.34
C ILE A 10 3.43 0.35 -11.10
N GLU A 11 2.65 0.75 -12.11
CA GLU A 11 1.20 0.90 -11.93
C GLU A 11 0.51 -0.46 -11.70
N ALA A 12 0.94 -1.52 -12.40
CA ALA A 12 0.47 -2.87 -12.14
C ALA A 12 0.80 -3.32 -10.70
N LEU A 13 2.06 -3.13 -10.28
CA LEU A 13 2.49 -3.44 -8.91
C LEU A 13 1.69 -2.67 -7.86
N ARG A 14 1.38 -1.39 -8.12
CA ARG A 14 0.55 -0.56 -7.24
C ARG A 14 -0.85 -1.16 -7.09
N ALA A 15 -1.49 -1.54 -8.20
CA ALA A 15 -2.82 -2.15 -8.18
C ALA A 15 -2.81 -3.48 -7.41
N ASP A 16 -1.78 -4.31 -7.63
CA ASP A 16 -1.62 -5.60 -6.95
C ASP A 16 -1.39 -5.43 -5.44
N LEU A 17 -0.52 -4.49 -5.02
CA LEU A 17 -0.37 -4.16 -3.60
C LEU A 17 -1.68 -3.62 -3.02
N ALA A 18 -2.41 -2.76 -3.72
CA ALA A 18 -3.65 -2.16 -3.20
C ALA A 18 -4.70 -3.23 -2.94
N SER A 19 -4.87 -4.17 -3.87
CA SER A 19 -5.72 -5.35 -3.71
C SER A 19 -5.26 -6.23 -2.54
N SER A 20 -3.95 -6.50 -2.45
CA SER A 20 -3.38 -7.33 -1.39
C SER A 20 -3.55 -6.71 0.00
N THR A 21 -3.36 -5.41 0.12
CA THR A 21 -3.58 -4.65 1.36
C THR A 21 -5.05 -4.61 1.74
N ALA A 22 -5.96 -4.41 0.77
CA ALA A 22 -7.39 -4.48 1.03
C ALA A 22 -7.82 -5.86 1.56
N ALA A 23 -7.33 -6.94 0.93
CA ALA A 23 -7.58 -8.31 1.37
C ALA A 23 -7.01 -8.57 2.78
N MET A 24 -5.79 -8.13 3.06
CA MET A 24 -5.18 -8.25 4.38
C MET A 24 -5.98 -7.51 5.46
N ASN A 25 -6.41 -6.28 5.18
CA ASN A 25 -7.22 -5.49 6.10
C ASN A 25 -8.58 -6.14 6.38
N SER A 26 -9.23 -6.72 5.36
CA SER A 26 -10.47 -7.48 5.52
C SER A 26 -10.25 -8.71 6.40
N ASN A 27 -9.24 -9.53 6.11
CA ASN A 27 -8.93 -10.71 6.90
C ASN A 27 -8.62 -10.36 8.36
N LEU A 28 -7.94 -9.23 8.59
CA LEU A 28 -7.65 -8.75 9.94
C LEU A 28 -8.93 -8.33 10.67
N ALA A 29 -9.83 -7.62 9.99
CA ALA A 29 -11.12 -7.21 10.55
C ALA A 29 -11.98 -8.43 10.90
N ASP A 30 -12.04 -9.42 10.01
CA ASP A 30 -12.76 -10.68 10.23
C ASP A 30 -12.20 -11.44 11.43
N LEU A 31 -10.86 -11.55 11.52
CA LEU A 31 -10.18 -12.18 12.65
C LEU A 31 -10.49 -11.45 13.96
N LYS A 32 -10.41 -10.11 13.98
CA LYS A 32 -10.75 -9.31 15.18
C LYS A 32 -12.20 -9.52 15.60
N SER A 33 -13.13 -9.55 14.65
CA SER A 33 -14.56 -9.76 14.94
C SER A 33 -14.82 -11.17 15.47
N PHE A 34 -14.13 -12.18 14.94
CA PHE A 34 -14.21 -13.56 15.43
C PHE A 34 -13.64 -13.71 16.85
N LEU A 35 -12.54 -13.02 17.13
CA LEU A 35 -11.87 -13.09 18.44
C LEU A 35 -12.56 -12.23 19.52
N ALA A 36 -13.32 -11.20 19.14
CA ALA A 36 -13.98 -10.28 20.09
C ALA A 36 -14.72 -10.97 21.26
N PRO A 37 -15.57 -11.99 21.06
CA PRO A 37 -16.21 -12.70 22.18
C PRO A 37 -15.22 -13.50 23.04
N LEU A 38 -14.17 -14.09 22.44
CA LEU A 38 -13.17 -14.88 23.16
C LEU A 38 -12.24 -14.01 24.01
N VAL A 39 -11.95 -12.80 23.54
CA VAL A 39 -11.13 -11.81 24.26
C VAL A 39 -11.82 -11.35 25.54
N SER A 40 -13.15 -11.33 25.58
CA SER A 40 -13.92 -11.01 26.80
C SER A 40 -13.65 -12.01 27.94
N ASP A 41 -13.33 -13.25 27.60
CA ASP A 41 -13.09 -14.33 28.57
C ASP A 41 -11.59 -14.52 28.87
N TRP A 42 -10.70 -13.88 28.11
CA TRP A 42 -9.25 -13.96 28.33
C TRP A 42 -8.82 -13.02 29.46
N THR A 43 -8.30 -13.61 30.54
CA THR A 43 -7.75 -12.86 31.68
C THR A 43 -6.23 -13.02 31.79
N GLY A 44 -5.55 -12.00 32.31
CA GLY A 44 -4.11 -12.07 32.60
C GLY A 44 -3.24 -12.14 31.34
N GLY A 45 -2.28 -13.08 31.30
CA GLY A 45 -1.27 -13.16 30.23
C GLY A 45 -1.80 -13.43 28.82
N ALA A 46 -2.96 -14.08 28.69
CA ALA A 46 -3.59 -14.31 27.38
C ALA A 46 -4.08 -13.00 26.75
N ALA A 47 -4.64 -12.10 27.55
CA ALA A 47 -5.07 -10.77 27.09
C ALA A 47 -3.86 -9.92 26.66
N GLU A 48 -2.75 -9.99 27.41
CA GLU A 48 -1.51 -9.29 27.06
C GLU A 48 -0.92 -9.79 25.74
N ALA A 49 -0.83 -11.12 25.57
CA ALA A 49 -0.31 -11.73 24.34
C ALA A 49 -1.17 -11.36 23.12
N TYR A 50 -2.50 -11.35 23.28
CA TYR A 50 -3.40 -10.90 22.24
C TYR A 50 -3.16 -9.44 21.86
N GLN A 51 -3.06 -8.53 22.83
CA GLN A 51 -2.82 -7.12 22.56
C GLN A 51 -1.49 -6.88 21.84
N VAL A 52 -0.43 -7.63 22.19
CA VAL A 52 0.85 -7.58 21.47
C VAL A 52 0.67 -7.98 20.02
N GLN A 53 -0.04 -9.08 19.77
CA GLN A 53 -0.27 -9.58 18.42
C GLN A 53 -1.14 -8.62 17.60
N GLN A 54 -2.17 -8.06 18.24
CA GLN A 54 -3.06 -7.06 17.65
C GLN A 54 -2.29 -5.82 17.19
N ARG A 55 -1.38 -5.29 18.03
CA ARG A 55 -0.49 -4.17 17.67
C ARG A 55 0.42 -4.51 16.49
N ARG A 56 1.05 -5.69 16.48
CA ARG A 56 1.90 -6.13 15.37
C ARG A 56 1.17 -6.17 14.03
N TRP A 57 -0.09 -6.61 14.04
CA TRP A 57 -0.90 -6.62 12.83
C TRP A 57 -1.25 -5.22 12.35
N ASP A 58 -1.62 -4.31 13.26
CA ASP A 58 -1.92 -2.93 12.92
C ASP A 58 -0.69 -2.22 12.35
N GLU A 59 0.48 -2.42 12.96
CA GLU A 59 1.76 -1.89 12.49
C GLU A 59 2.10 -2.41 11.08
N ALA A 60 1.91 -3.71 10.83
CA ALA A 60 2.16 -4.30 9.51
C ALA A 60 1.20 -3.73 8.44
N ALA A 61 -0.08 -3.60 8.76
CA ALA A 61 -1.07 -3.00 7.86
C ALA A 61 -0.73 -1.54 7.56
N GLN A 62 -0.32 -0.77 8.58
CA GLN A 62 0.09 0.61 8.42
C GLN A 62 1.34 0.74 7.56
N GLY A 63 2.33 -0.15 7.74
CA GLY A 63 3.53 -0.20 6.91
C GLY A 63 3.23 -0.48 5.43
N LEU A 64 2.30 -1.40 5.14
CA LEU A 64 1.86 -1.67 3.77
C LEU A 64 1.19 -0.47 3.12
N ASN A 65 0.33 0.24 3.87
CA ASN A 65 -0.29 1.47 3.39
C ASN A 65 0.76 2.55 3.07
N GLN A 66 1.78 2.71 3.91
CA GLN A 66 2.87 3.66 3.66
C GLN A 66 3.68 3.32 2.40
N VAL A 67 3.96 2.03 2.18
CA VAL A 67 4.63 1.56 0.96
C VAL A 67 3.78 1.89 -0.28
N LEU A 68 2.47 1.62 -0.21
CA LEU A 68 1.53 1.95 -1.28
C LEU A 68 1.49 3.44 -1.61
N GLU A 69 1.44 4.30 -0.60
CA GLU A 69 1.52 5.75 -0.79
C GLU A 69 2.85 6.19 -1.42
N SER A 70 3.96 5.59 -0.98
CA SER A 70 5.29 5.88 -1.54
C SER A 70 5.38 5.51 -3.02
N ILE A 71 4.85 4.34 -3.39
CA ILE A 71 4.75 3.90 -4.78
C ILE A 71 3.87 4.88 -5.57
N GLY A 72 2.69 5.23 -5.05
CA GLY A 72 1.78 6.18 -5.69
C GLY A 72 2.42 7.55 -5.96
N ARG A 73 3.20 8.08 -5.00
CA ARG A 73 3.97 9.32 -5.20
C ARG A 73 5.05 9.17 -6.27
N ALA A 74 5.80 8.07 -6.25
CA ALA A 74 6.85 7.82 -7.25
C ALA A 74 6.29 7.73 -8.67
N VAL A 75 5.12 7.10 -8.84
CA VAL A 75 4.38 7.09 -10.11
C VAL A 75 3.97 8.51 -10.49
N GLY A 76 3.25 9.24 -9.61
CA GLY A 76 2.80 10.60 -9.90
C GLY A 76 3.91 11.53 -10.39
N THR A 77 5.03 11.57 -9.66
CA THR A 77 6.21 12.38 -10.04
C THR A 77 6.77 11.98 -11.40
N GLY A 78 6.83 10.69 -11.73
CA GLY A 78 7.34 10.25 -13.02
C GLY A 78 6.40 10.59 -14.19
N ASN A 79 5.08 10.65 -13.96
CA ASN A 79 4.10 11.11 -14.96
C ASN A 79 4.30 12.58 -15.29
N GLU A 80 4.46 13.43 -14.27
CA GLU A 80 4.68 14.87 -14.45
C GLU A 80 5.97 15.14 -15.24
N GLN A 81 7.07 14.50 -14.85
CA GLN A 81 8.35 14.63 -15.56
C GLN A 81 8.26 14.18 -17.03
N MET A 82 7.50 13.13 -17.33
CA MET A 82 7.31 12.67 -18.71
C MET A 82 6.48 13.65 -19.52
N ALA A 83 5.38 14.17 -18.95
CA ALA A 83 4.54 15.15 -19.64
C ALA A 83 5.30 16.44 -19.96
N ASP A 84 6.16 16.89 -19.03
CA ASP A 84 7.02 18.04 -19.24
C ASP A 84 8.12 17.77 -20.29
N ALA A 85 8.72 16.57 -20.27
CA ALA A 85 9.69 16.16 -21.29
C ALA A 85 9.06 16.05 -22.69
N GLU A 86 7.84 15.50 -22.81
CA GLU A 86 7.09 15.44 -24.08
C GLU A 86 6.75 16.85 -24.57
N ARG A 87 6.25 17.75 -23.71
CA ARG A 87 6.01 19.17 -24.07
C ARG A 87 7.28 19.87 -24.55
N ALA A 88 8.39 19.70 -23.84
CA ALA A 88 9.67 20.31 -24.20
C ALA A 88 10.17 19.81 -25.57
N ALA A 89 10.05 18.50 -25.83
CA ALA A 89 10.40 17.90 -27.12
C ALA A 89 9.51 18.41 -28.26
N MET A 90 8.20 18.54 -28.04
CA MET A 90 7.27 19.09 -29.03
C MET A 90 7.59 20.55 -29.36
N ASN A 91 7.94 21.36 -28.36
CA ASN A 91 8.35 22.75 -28.56
C ASN A 91 9.68 22.87 -29.32
N GLN A 92 10.61 21.93 -29.12
CA GLN A 92 11.88 21.88 -29.87
C GLN A 92 11.70 21.46 -31.33
N TRP A 93 10.67 20.70 -31.67
CA TRP A 93 10.41 20.25 -33.05
C TRP A 93 9.46 21.17 -33.82
N ALA A 94 8.80 22.09 -33.13
CA ALA A 94 7.90 23.09 -33.72
C ALA A 94 8.60 24.44 -34.04
N GLY A 95 9.88 24.60 -33.68
CA GLY A 95 10.72 25.75 -34.02
C GLY A 95 11.86 25.35 -34.95
#